data_AF-A0A8C5UGP5-F1
#
_entry.id   AF-A0A8C5UGP5-F1
#
_cell.length_a   1.000
_cell.length_b   1.000
_cell.length_c   1.000
_cell.angle_alpha   90.00
_cell.angle_beta   90.00
_cell.angle_gamma   90.00
#
_symmetry.space_group_name_H-M   'P 1'
#
loop_
_entity.id
_entity.type
_entity.pdbx_description
1 polymer ?
#
loop_
_entity_poly.entity_id
_entity_poly.type
_entity_poly.pdbx_seq_one_letter_code
_entity_poly.pdbx_strand_id
1 'polypeptide(L)'
;MAARGPPGAAMAAPQPGRCAHFVLRKRRFCRMIPAPGRRFCGEHGHEEEQNDRKRIPCPLDPKHTVYEDQLQKHLKKCNSREKPKPVYFVQDINAGLRDAAEIPEKQVSTLFETGKLYLKVLHLSAGLELHLQEQILSHQALQEALNDPKNGESAFKHLKQQVGLVLKE
;
A
#
# COMPACT_ATOMS: atom_id res chain seq x y z
N MET A 1 -12.24 -21.92 48.82
CA MET A 1 -12.93 -22.53 47.67
C MET A 1 -12.00 -22.47 46.47
N ALA A 2 -11.34 -23.59 46.14
CA ALA A 2 -10.37 -23.66 45.04
C ALA A 2 -11.10 -23.96 43.73
N ALA A 3 -11.00 -23.05 42.75
CA ALA A 3 -11.55 -23.25 41.43
C ALA A 3 -10.75 -24.34 40.69
N ARG A 4 -11.44 -25.44 40.39
CA ARG A 4 -10.93 -26.56 39.60
C ARG A 4 -10.63 -26.07 38.17
N GLY A 5 -9.37 -26.10 37.76
CA GLY A 5 -8.96 -25.88 36.37
C GLY A 5 -9.47 -27.03 35.47
N PRO A 6 -9.78 -26.74 34.18
CA PRO A 6 -10.29 -27.75 33.27
C PRO A 6 -9.22 -28.80 32.90
N PRO A 7 -9.62 -30.05 32.59
CA PRO A 7 -8.68 -31.15 32.40
C PRO A 7 -8.03 -31.11 31.01
N GLY A 8 -6.71 -31.29 31.01
CA GLY A 8 -5.95 -32.05 30.01
C GLY A 8 -6.25 -31.84 28.53
N ALA A 9 -5.87 -30.68 27.98
CA ALA A 9 -5.41 -30.64 26.59
C ALA A 9 -3.88 -30.77 26.62
N ALA A 10 -3.35 -31.89 26.15
CA ALA A 10 -1.92 -32.07 25.95
C ALA A 10 -1.40 -30.86 25.14
N MET A 11 -0.68 -29.96 25.80
CA MET A 11 -0.01 -28.84 25.14
C MET A 11 1.04 -29.46 24.22
N ALA A 12 0.71 -29.59 22.93
CA ALA A 12 1.67 -30.05 21.93
C ALA A 12 2.95 -29.22 22.08
N ALA A 13 4.13 -29.84 22.10
CA ALA A 13 5.35 -29.07 22.19
C ALA A 13 5.50 -28.15 20.96
N PRO A 14 6.11 -26.95 21.10
CA PRO A 14 6.46 -26.15 19.95
C PRO A 14 7.37 -26.94 19.01
N GLN A 15 7.08 -26.90 17.71
CA GLN A 15 7.90 -27.61 16.72
C GLN A 15 9.32 -27.02 16.68
N PRO A 16 10.37 -27.86 16.59
CA PRO A 16 11.73 -27.37 16.45
C PRO A 16 11.88 -26.51 15.18
N GLY A 17 12.56 -25.37 15.28
CA GLY A 17 12.69 -24.41 14.18
C GLY A 17 11.43 -23.59 13.88
N ARG A 18 10.46 -23.55 14.80
CA ARG A 18 9.25 -22.71 14.72
C ARG A 18 9.08 -21.89 15.99
N CYS A 19 8.33 -20.81 15.86
CA CYS A 19 8.05 -19.88 16.95
C CYS A 19 7.28 -20.58 18.09
N ALA A 20 7.80 -20.45 19.32
CA ALA A 20 7.24 -21.06 20.51
C ALA A 20 6.01 -20.33 21.10
N HIS A 21 5.51 -19.29 20.44
CA HIS A 21 4.36 -18.51 20.93
C HIS A 21 3.05 -19.25 20.67
N PHE A 22 2.22 -19.43 21.71
CA PHE A 22 0.93 -20.12 21.61
C PHE A 22 -0.21 -19.14 21.33
N VAL A 23 -0.80 -19.23 20.14
CA VAL A 23 -1.91 -18.36 19.74
C VAL A 23 -3.21 -18.91 20.33
N LEU A 24 -3.63 -18.39 21.49
CA LEU A 24 -4.83 -18.83 22.24
C LEU A 24 -6.09 -18.91 21.36
N ARG A 25 -6.34 -17.86 20.55
CA ARG A 25 -7.50 -17.81 19.63
C ARG A 25 -7.52 -18.95 18.61
N LYS A 26 -6.34 -19.42 18.20
CA LYS A 26 -6.17 -20.43 17.15
C LYS A 26 -5.75 -21.79 17.70
N ARG A 27 -5.61 -21.92 19.02
CA ARG A 27 -5.20 -23.13 19.77
C ARG A 27 -4.01 -23.86 19.14
N ARG A 28 -3.00 -23.10 18.70
CA ARG A 28 -1.77 -23.65 18.08
C ARG A 28 -0.57 -22.76 18.29
N PHE A 29 0.62 -23.33 18.14
CA PHE A 29 1.87 -22.56 18.07
C PHE A 29 1.99 -21.78 16.76
N CYS A 30 2.66 -20.64 16.85
CA CYS A 30 2.95 -19.79 15.70
C CYS A 30 3.86 -20.55 14.71
N ARG A 31 3.50 -20.52 13.43
CA ARG A 31 4.22 -21.26 12.36
C ARG A 31 5.39 -20.46 11.76
N MET A 32 5.65 -19.27 12.27
CA MET A 32 6.73 -18.42 11.78
C MET A 32 8.09 -18.96 12.22
N ILE A 33 9.11 -18.67 11.42
CA ILE A 33 10.49 -19.14 11.64
C ILE A 33 11.23 -18.13 12.52
N PRO A 34 11.77 -18.54 13.68
CA PRO A 34 12.66 -17.70 14.50
C PRO A 34 13.99 -17.42 13.80
N ALA A 35 14.63 -16.31 14.16
CA ALA A 35 16.03 -16.10 13.78
C ALA A 35 16.93 -17.15 14.45
N PRO A 36 18.11 -17.48 13.89
CA PRO A 36 19.04 -18.45 14.48
C PRO A 36 19.30 -18.14 15.96
N GLY A 37 19.11 -19.12 16.84
CA GLY A 37 19.31 -19.00 18.28
C GLY A 37 18.15 -18.37 19.08
N ARG A 38 17.05 -17.95 18.44
CA ARG A 38 15.84 -17.44 19.13
C ARG A 38 14.73 -18.48 19.15
N ARG A 39 13.82 -18.44 20.14
CA ARG A 39 12.66 -19.36 20.18
C ARG A 39 11.39 -18.74 19.62
N PHE A 40 11.32 -17.43 19.44
CA PHE A 40 10.17 -16.75 18.79
C PHE A 40 10.53 -16.02 17.49
N CYS A 41 9.52 -15.81 16.62
CA CYS A 41 9.65 -15.07 15.37
C CYS A 41 9.72 -13.55 15.58
N GLY A 42 10.03 -12.76 14.55
CA GLY A 42 10.17 -11.29 14.67
C GLY A 42 9.00 -10.59 15.37
N GLU A 43 7.76 -11.03 15.14
CA GLU A 43 6.56 -10.48 15.78
C GLU A 43 6.36 -10.88 17.25
N HIS A 44 6.82 -12.07 17.66
CA HIS A 44 6.62 -12.59 19.03
C HIS A 44 7.92 -12.61 19.85
N GLY A 45 9.07 -12.29 19.25
CA GLY A 45 10.39 -12.25 19.90
C GLY A 45 10.58 -11.08 20.85
N HIS A 46 9.60 -10.18 20.92
CA HIS A 46 9.56 -9.15 21.96
C HIS A 46 9.31 -9.74 23.37
N GLU A 47 8.81 -10.97 23.48
CA GLU A 47 8.50 -11.62 24.76
C GLU A 47 9.73 -12.27 25.42
N GLU A 48 10.76 -12.60 24.65
CA GLU A 48 11.92 -13.40 25.12
C GLU A 48 13.12 -12.56 25.54
N GLU A 49 13.29 -11.44 24.87
CA GLU A 49 14.16 -10.40 25.36
C GLU A 49 13.26 -9.47 26.15
N GLN A 50 13.52 -9.31 27.44
CA GLN A 50 13.41 -8.00 28.07
C GLN A 50 14.34 -7.07 27.28
N ASN A 51 13.94 -6.74 26.06
CA ASN A 51 14.60 -5.76 25.26
C ASN A 51 14.09 -4.47 25.87
N ASP A 52 14.81 -3.98 26.89
CA ASP A 52 14.59 -2.69 27.59
C ASP A 52 14.57 -1.48 26.63
N ARG A 53 14.58 -1.72 25.32
CA ARG A 53 14.32 -0.77 24.27
C ARG A 53 12.90 -0.22 24.40
N LYS A 54 12.83 0.88 25.14
CA LYS A 54 11.64 1.72 25.26
C LYS A 54 11.21 2.18 23.87
N ARG A 55 9.93 1.94 23.57
CA ARG A 55 9.25 2.56 22.42
C ARG A 55 8.59 3.84 22.90
N ILE A 56 8.87 4.94 22.20
CA ILE A 56 8.28 6.24 22.44
C ILE A 56 7.41 6.63 21.23
N PRO A 57 6.34 7.42 21.42
CA PRO A 57 5.63 8.01 20.29
C PRO A 57 6.58 8.91 19.51
N CYS A 58 6.42 8.97 18.18
CA CYS A 58 7.26 9.82 17.36
C CYS A 58 6.99 11.31 17.66
N PRO A 59 8.03 12.15 17.83
CA PRO A 59 7.88 13.59 18.04
C PRO A 59 7.23 14.34 16.87
N LEU A 60 7.30 13.80 15.65
CA LEU A 60 6.72 14.42 14.44
C LEU A 60 5.26 13.99 14.21
N ASP A 61 4.87 12.82 14.70
CA ASP A 61 3.50 12.33 14.58
C ASP A 61 3.22 11.29 15.67
N PRO A 62 2.32 11.57 16.63
CA PRO A 62 2.01 10.64 17.72
C PRO A 62 1.28 9.37 17.24
N LYS A 63 0.88 9.26 15.97
CA LYS A 63 0.20 8.07 15.42
C LYS A 63 1.09 6.83 15.29
N HIS A 64 2.41 6.97 15.36
CA HIS A 64 3.33 5.83 15.33
C HIS A 64 4.37 5.88 16.44
N THR A 65 4.91 4.71 16.77
CA THR A 65 5.92 4.55 17.82
C THR A 65 7.26 4.11 17.24
N VAL A 66 8.34 4.54 17.88
CA VAL A 66 9.72 4.28 17.47
C VAL A 66 10.54 3.88 18.68
N TYR A 67 11.58 3.09 18.49
CA TYR A 67 12.51 2.82 19.59
C TYR A 67 13.31 4.08 19.93
N GLU A 68 13.48 4.34 21.22
CA GLU A 68 14.19 5.51 21.76
C GLU A 68 15.62 5.60 21.20
N ASP A 69 16.33 4.47 21.15
CA ASP A 69 17.69 4.35 20.59
C ASP A 69 17.77 4.63 19.08
N GLN A 70 16.65 4.49 18.37
CA GLN A 70 16.56 4.69 16.92
C GLN A 70 15.87 6.00 16.52
N LEU A 71 15.48 6.84 17.49
CA LEU A 71 14.76 8.09 17.25
C LEU A 71 15.51 8.98 16.24
N GLN A 72 16.82 9.17 16.41
CA GLN A 72 17.63 10.02 15.53
C GLN A 72 17.66 9.51 14.08
N LYS A 73 17.74 8.20 13.90
CA LYS A 73 17.67 7.57 12.56
C LYS A 73 16.27 7.68 11.98
N HIS A 74 15.25 7.54 12.82
CA HIS A 74 13.86 7.67 12.41
C HIS A 74 13.53 9.09 11.93
N LEU A 75 13.91 10.14 12.68
CA LEU A 75 13.63 11.54 12.31
C LEU A 75 14.16 11.89 10.91
N LYS A 76 15.25 11.27 10.48
CA LYS A 76 15.82 11.46 9.13
C LYS A 76 15.00 10.83 7.99
N LYS A 77 14.12 9.87 8.29
CA LYS A 77 13.34 9.11 7.30
C LYS A 77 11.84 9.11 7.57
N CYS A 78 11.39 9.82 8.60
CA CYS A 78 9.99 9.88 8.99
C CYS A 78 9.16 10.48 7.85
N ASN A 79 8.05 9.84 7.50
CA ASN A 79 7.13 10.34 6.48
C ASN A 79 6.45 11.65 6.91
N SER A 80 6.25 11.82 8.22
CA SER A 80 5.67 13.03 8.82
C SER A 80 6.66 14.20 8.89
N ARG A 81 7.93 14.00 8.46
CA ARG A 81 8.87 15.10 8.32
C ARG A 81 8.47 15.96 7.13
N GLU A 82 8.39 17.27 7.35
CA GLU A 82 8.22 18.24 6.27
C GLU A 82 9.37 18.11 5.27
N LYS A 83 9.02 17.77 4.02
CA LYS A 83 9.98 17.74 2.92
C LYS A 83 10.16 19.16 2.41
N PRO A 84 11.39 19.58 2.05
CA PRO A 84 11.59 20.87 1.40
C PRO A 84 10.72 20.93 0.15
N LYS A 85 9.86 21.93 0.08
CA LYS A 85 8.96 22.12 -1.05
C LYS A 85 9.80 22.60 -2.24
N PRO A 86 9.61 22.07 -3.46
CA PRO A 86 10.30 22.57 -4.64
C PRO A 86 10.03 24.05 -4.90
N VAL A 87 10.91 24.73 -5.63
CA VAL A 87 10.76 26.17 -5.96
C VAL A 87 9.48 26.47 -6.73
N TYR A 88 9.00 25.51 -7.51
CA TYR A 88 7.75 25.61 -8.28
C TYR A 88 6.50 25.22 -7.47
N PHE A 89 6.63 24.90 -6.18
CA PHE A 89 5.47 24.63 -5.34
C PHE A 89 4.80 25.95 -4.92
N VAL A 90 3.56 26.13 -5.36
CA VAL A 90 2.68 27.21 -4.91
C VAL A 90 1.54 26.55 -4.14
N GLN A 91 1.42 26.87 -2.85
CA GLN A 91 0.34 26.33 -2.02
C GLN A 91 -1.01 26.82 -2.56
N ASP A 92 -1.98 25.91 -2.67
CA ASP A 92 -3.36 26.21 -3.06
C ASP A 92 -3.52 26.80 -4.48
N ILE A 93 -2.57 26.57 -5.39
CA ILE A 93 -2.64 27.06 -6.79
C ILE A 93 -3.90 26.59 -7.54
N ASN A 94 -4.43 25.41 -7.19
CA ASN A 94 -5.64 24.82 -7.77
C ASN A 94 -6.86 24.89 -6.85
N ALA A 95 -6.78 25.58 -5.71
CA ALA A 95 -7.87 25.59 -4.72
C ALA A 95 -9.08 26.45 -5.17
N GLY A 96 -9.02 27.07 -6.35
CA GLY A 96 -10.04 27.99 -6.83
C GLY A 96 -9.98 29.35 -6.14
N LEU A 97 -10.85 30.27 -6.56
CA LEU A 97 -10.98 31.59 -5.94
C LEU A 97 -11.58 31.41 -4.54
N ARG A 98 -10.88 31.86 -3.48
CA ARG A 98 -11.40 31.81 -2.10
C ARG A 98 -12.64 32.68 -1.90
N ASP A 99 -12.79 33.70 -2.74
CA ASP A 99 -13.90 34.66 -2.73
C ASP A 99 -14.92 34.40 -3.86
N ALA A 100 -14.91 33.20 -4.46
CA ALA A 100 -16.01 32.81 -5.33
C ALA A 100 -17.26 32.65 -4.44
N ALA A 101 -18.13 33.67 -4.48
CA ALA A 101 -19.51 33.60 -4.04
C ALA A 101 -20.04 32.19 -4.29
N GLU A 102 -20.59 31.57 -3.23
CA GLU A 102 -21.18 30.23 -3.24
C GLU A 102 -21.65 29.86 -4.64
N ILE A 103 -20.85 29.07 -5.36
CA ILE A 103 -21.31 28.52 -6.63
C ILE A 103 -22.54 27.72 -6.21
N PRO A 104 -23.76 28.08 -6.65
CA PRO A 104 -24.93 27.34 -6.25
C PRO A 104 -24.64 25.89 -6.61
N GLU A 105 -24.65 25.01 -5.62
CA GLU A 105 -24.63 23.58 -5.85
C GLU A 105 -25.88 23.28 -6.67
N LYS A 106 -25.76 23.38 -8.01
CA LYS A 106 -26.73 22.79 -8.90
C LYS A 106 -26.59 21.31 -8.66
N GLN A 107 -27.46 20.79 -7.80
CA GLN A 107 -27.76 19.38 -7.74
C GLN A 107 -28.08 18.97 -9.16
N VAL A 108 -27.10 18.39 -9.83
CA VAL A 108 -27.31 17.80 -11.13
C VAL A 108 -28.20 16.60 -10.84
N SER A 109 -29.49 16.73 -11.14
CA SER A 109 -30.48 15.68 -11.07
C SER A 109 -30.21 14.64 -12.17
N THR A 110 -29.05 13.99 -12.16
CA THR A 110 -28.66 12.96 -13.11
C THR A 110 -28.86 11.60 -12.49
N LEU A 111 -30.10 11.12 -12.50
CA LEU A 111 -30.33 9.69 -12.37
C LEU A 111 -31.40 9.15 -13.33
N PHE A 112 -32.25 10.00 -13.91
CA PHE A 112 -33.34 9.52 -14.78
C PHE A 112 -33.02 9.55 -16.29
N GLU A 113 -32.09 10.39 -16.75
CA GLU A 113 -31.75 10.48 -18.18
C GLU A 113 -30.56 9.60 -18.60
N THR A 114 -29.76 9.14 -17.63
CA THR A 114 -28.55 8.34 -17.87
C THR A 114 -28.87 7.00 -18.52
N GLY A 115 -29.97 6.34 -18.14
CA GLY A 115 -30.38 5.06 -18.71
C GLY A 115 -30.80 5.15 -20.18
N LYS A 116 -31.57 6.18 -20.55
CA LYS A 116 -31.97 6.40 -21.96
C LYS A 116 -30.77 6.80 -22.83
N LEU A 117 -29.88 7.62 -22.28
CA LEU A 117 -28.63 7.98 -22.95
C LEU A 117 -27.74 6.74 -23.16
N TYR A 118 -27.59 5.90 -22.14
CA TYR A 118 -26.85 4.65 -22.21
C TYR A 118 -27.38 3.70 -23.29
N LEU A 119 -28.70 3.50 -23.35
CA LEU A 119 -29.32 2.67 -24.38
C LEU A 119 -29.14 3.23 -25.80
N LYS A 120 -29.20 4.56 -25.97
CA LYS A 120 -28.91 5.21 -27.26
C LYS A 120 -27.45 5.03 -27.68
N VAL A 121 -26.51 5.21 -26.74
CA VAL A 121 -25.07 5.00 -27.01
C VAL A 121 -24.80 3.55 -27.40
N LEU A 122 -25.36 2.59 -26.66
CA LEU A 122 -25.27 1.16 -27.00
C LEU A 122 -25.80 0.88 -28.41
N HIS A 123 -27.00 1.38 -28.74
CA HIS A 123 -27.60 1.17 -30.05
C HIS A 123 -26.78 1.77 -31.20
N LEU A 124 -26.24 2.98 -31.01
CA LEU A 124 -25.35 3.63 -31.98
C LEU A 124 -24.02 2.88 -32.12
N SER A 125 -23.50 2.31 -31.03
CA SER A 125 -22.26 1.55 -31.02
C SER A 125 -22.38 0.14 -31.61
N ALA A 126 -23.59 -0.45 -31.63
CA ALA A 126 -23.80 -1.82 -32.10
C ALA A 126 -23.52 -2.02 -33.60
N GLY A 127 -23.56 -0.96 -34.41
CA GLY A 127 -23.25 -0.99 -35.84
C GLY A 127 -21.88 -0.39 -36.18
N LEU A 128 -21.12 0.07 -35.18
CA LEU A 128 -19.80 0.66 -35.39
C LEU A 128 -18.74 -0.45 -35.30
N GLU A 129 -18.34 -1.01 -36.44
CA GLU A 129 -17.09 -1.78 -36.55
C GLU A 129 -15.91 -0.81 -36.41
N LEU A 130 -15.62 -0.39 -35.17
CA LEU A 130 -14.41 0.34 -34.86
C LEU A 130 -13.26 -0.67 -34.81
N HIS A 131 -12.57 -0.84 -35.93
CA HIS A 131 -11.28 -1.50 -35.93
C HIS A 131 -10.26 -0.58 -35.24
N LEU A 132 -10.24 -0.62 -33.91
CA LEU A 132 -9.28 0.13 -33.11
C LEU A 132 -7.91 -0.53 -33.27
N GLN A 133 -7.11 -0.01 -34.19
CA GLN A 133 -5.74 -0.46 -34.35
C GLN A 133 -4.92 0.09 -33.18
N GLU A 134 -4.60 -0.78 -32.22
CA GLU A 134 -3.77 -0.38 -31.08
C GLU A 134 -2.34 -0.11 -31.55
N GLN A 135 -1.98 1.16 -31.69
CA GLN A 135 -0.62 1.58 -31.96
C GLN A 135 0.06 2.00 -30.66
N ILE A 136 0.88 1.11 -30.09
CA ILE A 136 1.72 1.43 -28.94
C ILE A 136 2.99 2.09 -29.46
N LEU A 137 3.02 3.42 -29.43
CA LEU A 137 4.23 4.18 -29.73
C LEU A 137 5.10 4.32 -28.48
N SER A 138 6.40 4.41 -28.69
CA SER A 138 7.40 4.63 -27.64
C SER A 138 8.32 5.78 -28.03
N HIS A 139 8.72 6.59 -27.06
CA HIS A 139 9.70 7.64 -27.31
C HIS A 139 11.09 7.04 -27.53
N GLN A 140 11.90 7.60 -28.44
CA GLN A 140 13.24 7.11 -28.78
C GLN A 140 14.13 6.92 -27.54
N ALA A 141 14.05 7.84 -26.58
CA ALA A 141 14.79 7.79 -25.31
C ALA A 141 14.55 6.52 -24.47
N LEU A 142 13.47 5.78 -24.75
CA LEU A 142 13.05 4.61 -23.98
C LEU A 142 13.34 3.28 -24.70
N GLN A 143 13.80 3.32 -25.96
CA GLN A 143 14.12 2.15 -26.78
C GLN A 143 15.28 1.33 -26.20
N GLU A 144 16.33 1.99 -25.70
CA GLU A 144 17.49 1.32 -25.10
C GLU A 144 17.07 0.52 -23.86
N ALA A 145 16.30 1.15 -22.98
CA ALA A 145 15.79 0.50 -21.76
C ALA A 145 14.83 -0.65 -22.06
N LEU A 146 13.99 -0.55 -23.11
CA LEU A 146 13.08 -1.62 -23.51
C LEU A 146 13.81 -2.84 -24.08
N ASN A 147 14.89 -2.61 -24.83
CA ASN A 147 15.62 -3.66 -25.53
C ASN A 147 16.81 -4.23 -24.73
N ASP A 148 17.00 -3.84 -23.47
CA ASP A 148 18.06 -4.38 -22.63
C ASP A 148 17.82 -5.90 -22.36
N PRO A 149 18.74 -6.80 -22.77
CA PRO A 149 18.61 -8.24 -22.57
C PRO A 149 18.66 -8.66 -21.09
N LYS A 150 19.07 -7.75 -20.17
CA LYS A 150 19.07 -7.99 -18.73
C LYS A 150 17.69 -7.85 -18.10
N ASN A 151 16.71 -7.32 -18.83
CA ASN A 151 15.35 -7.19 -18.34
C ASN A 151 14.67 -8.55 -18.22
N GLY A 152 14.32 -8.94 -16.99
CA GLY A 152 13.38 -10.04 -16.77
C GLY A 152 11.95 -9.65 -17.20
N GLU A 153 11.07 -10.66 -17.33
CA GLU A 153 9.69 -10.46 -17.78
C GLU A 153 8.90 -9.41 -16.97
N SER A 154 9.16 -9.30 -15.67
CA SER A 154 8.50 -8.32 -14.80
C SER A 154 8.96 -6.89 -15.12
N ALA A 155 10.27 -6.68 -15.26
CA ALA A 155 10.84 -5.38 -15.60
C ALA A 155 10.34 -4.92 -16.98
N PHE A 156 10.33 -5.84 -17.95
CA PHE A 156 9.84 -5.55 -19.30
C PHE A 156 8.36 -5.14 -19.31
N LYS A 157 7.49 -5.82 -18.53
CA LYS A 157 6.08 -5.43 -18.39
C LYS A 157 5.92 -4.03 -17.83
N HIS A 158 6.67 -3.69 -16.78
CA HIS A 158 6.62 -2.36 -16.18
C HIS A 158 7.11 -1.27 -17.14
N LEU A 159 8.22 -1.52 -17.85
CA LEU A 159 8.73 -0.59 -18.85
C LEU A 159 7.73 -0.39 -19.99
N LYS A 160 7.15 -1.47 -20.53
CA LYS A 160 6.14 -1.35 -21.59
C LYS A 160 4.94 -0.49 -21.16
N GLN A 161 4.50 -0.60 -19.90
CA GLN A 161 3.43 0.23 -19.34
C GLN A 161 3.85 1.70 -19.19
N GLN A 162 5.08 1.97 -18.77
CA GLN A 162 5.59 3.34 -18.60
C GLN A 162 5.86 4.05 -19.93
N VAL A 163 6.21 3.27 -20.96
CA VAL A 163 6.66 3.79 -22.24
C VAL A 163 5.52 3.94 -23.25
N GLY A 164 4.41 3.23 -23.06
CA GLY A 164 3.27 3.27 -23.97
C GLY A 164 2.64 4.66 -24.05
N LEU A 165 2.81 5.31 -25.20
CA LEU A 165 1.99 6.45 -25.59
C LEU A 165 0.79 5.92 -26.36
N VAL A 166 -0.40 6.04 -25.79
CA VAL A 166 -1.65 5.72 -26.50
C VAL A 166 -2.06 6.96 -27.28
N LEU A 167 -1.81 6.96 -28.59
CA LEU A 167 -2.52 7.86 -29.50
C LEU A 167 -3.89 7.24 -29.77
N LYS A 168 -4.94 7.90 -29.32
CA LYS A 168 -6.31 7.62 -29.79
C LYS A 168 -6.51 8.49 -31.02
N GLU A 169 -6.47 7.88 -32.20
CA GLU A 169 -7.01 8.49 -33.43
C GLU A 169 -8.51 8.19 -33.54
#